data_AF-A0A7J9WS01-F1
#
_entry.id   AF-A0A7J9WS01-F1
#
_cell.length_a   1.000
_cell.length_b   1.000
_cell.length_c   1.000
_cell.angle_alpha   90.00
_cell.angle_beta   90.00
_cell.angle_gamma   90.00
#
_symmetry.space_group_name_H-M   'P 1'
#
loop_
_entity.id
_entity.type
_entity.pdbx_description
1 polymer ?
#
loop_
_entity_poly.entity_id
_entity_poly.type
_entity_poly.pdbx_seq_one_letter_code
_entity_poly.pdbx_strand_id
1 'polypeptide(L)'
;PTSRYAEPFLRRLAREDQRAPLFVVHGKGSFGRQVVDGAERMARQLGIDAHRLGPENDLQPDGSWPAWDLFVAGSFEEDVQAVTRAQALPHPPRTVCAVAAGVQEFGDKVDDSDGVFGVGQWFPGSGPTAQVGPSEAEFLIAYAKLAGVTPDYPAVQAAATATLVAHCARHAGGVGRGLLWSAAAELDTETLFGGFKIDPATGVQTKHQTVLARWTPTGLAAVPN
;
A
#
# COMPACT_ATOMS: atom_id res chain seq x y z
N PRO A 1 -0.96 1.12 10.04
CA PRO A 1 -0.44 2.50 10.29
C PRO A 1 0.26 3.06 9.04
N THR A 2 0.13 4.37 8.76
CA THR A 2 0.73 5.02 7.58
C THR A 2 2.24 4.79 7.46
N SER A 3 2.96 4.85 8.58
CA SER A 3 4.41 4.63 8.62
C SER A 3 4.87 3.22 8.25
N ARG A 4 3.95 2.29 7.98
CA ARG A 4 4.26 0.91 7.62
C ARG A 4 4.08 0.64 6.12
N TYR A 5 3.70 1.64 5.33
CA TYR A 5 3.42 1.47 3.90
C TYR A 5 4.62 0.90 3.13
N ALA A 6 5.83 1.38 3.38
CA ALA A 6 7.03 0.92 2.68
C ALA A 6 7.52 -0.48 3.11
N GLU A 7 6.97 -1.08 4.18
CA GLU A 7 7.49 -2.34 4.76
C GLU A 7 7.64 -3.48 3.75
N PRO A 8 6.63 -3.84 2.94
CA PRO A 8 6.75 -5.02 2.09
C PRO A 8 7.74 -4.79 0.94
N PHE A 9 7.86 -3.55 0.42
CA PHE A 9 8.89 -3.20 -0.57
C PHE A 9 10.30 -3.29 0.02
N LEU A 10 10.52 -2.70 1.20
CA LEU A 10 11.82 -2.72 1.87
C LEU A 10 12.27 -4.13 2.26
N ARG A 11 11.34 -4.99 2.71
CA ARG A 11 11.63 -6.41 2.97
C ARG A 11 12.05 -7.13 1.71
N ARG A 12 11.45 -6.80 0.56
CA ARG A 12 11.85 -7.36 -0.73
C ARG A 12 13.24 -6.91 -1.12
N LEU A 13 13.55 -5.60 -1.08
CA LEU A 13 14.89 -5.09 -1.34
C LEU A 13 15.95 -5.73 -0.44
N ALA A 14 15.60 -5.97 0.84
CA ALA A 14 16.51 -6.60 1.79
C ALA A 14 16.86 -8.06 1.46
N ARG A 15 16.13 -8.72 0.54
CA ARG A 15 16.41 -10.07 0.06
C ARG A 15 17.18 -10.12 -1.25
N GLU A 16 17.44 -8.97 -1.88
CA GLU A 16 18.21 -8.92 -3.12
C GLU A 16 19.72 -9.07 -2.86
N ASP A 17 20.39 -9.81 -3.73
CA ASP A 17 21.84 -10.04 -3.65
C ASP A 17 22.63 -8.75 -3.95
N GLN A 18 22.16 -7.99 -4.94
CA GLN A 18 22.77 -6.71 -5.30
C GLN A 18 22.11 -5.58 -4.52
N ARG A 19 22.90 -4.92 -3.67
CA ARG A 19 22.46 -3.72 -2.94
C ARG A 19 22.68 -2.46 -3.78
N ALA A 20 21.72 -1.55 -3.71
CA ALA A 20 21.79 -0.21 -4.28
C ALA A 20 21.24 0.80 -3.25
N PRO A 21 21.66 2.07 -3.29
CA PRO A 21 21.04 3.11 -2.48
C PRO A 21 19.56 3.26 -2.83
N LEU A 22 18.73 3.42 -1.81
CA LEU A 22 17.30 3.67 -1.96
C LEU A 22 17.02 5.16 -1.79
N PHE A 23 16.51 5.79 -2.84
CA PHE A 23 16.00 7.15 -2.75
C PHE A 23 14.53 7.11 -2.34
N VAL A 24 14.19 7.80 -1.25
CA VAL A 24 12.83 7.92 -0.73
C VAL A 24 12.31 9.34 -0.94
N VAL A 25 11.26 9.46 -1.73
CA VAL A 25 10.66 10.75 -2.12
C VAL A 25 9.31 10.89 -1.43
N HIS A 26 9.05 12.03 -0.80
CA HIS A 26 7.73 12.35 -0.28
C HIS A 26 7.09 13.53 -1.00
N GLY A 27 5.77 13.47 -1.15
CA GLY A 27 4.95 14.60 -1.58
C GLY A 27 4.81 15.72 -0.53
N LYS A 28 4.00 16.73 -0.84
CA LYS A 28 3.78 17.90 0.04
C LYS A 28 2.87 17.61 1.24
N GLY A 29 2.10 16.52 1.19
CA GLY A 29 1.15 16.12 2.23
C GLY A 29 1.78 15.48 3.48
N SER A 30 1.04 15.45 4.59
CA SER A 30 1.47 14.79 5.83
C SER A 30 1.54 13.27 5.71
N PHE A 31 0.69 12.68 4.86
CA PHE A 31 0.69 11.25 4.56
C PHE A 31 2.06 10.80 4.02
N GLY A 32 2.52 11.39 2.92
CA GLY A 32 3.80 11.05 2.29
C GLY A 32 4.98 11.17 3.24
N ARG A 33 5.02 12.25 4.04
CA ARG A 33 6.04 12.41 5.09
C ARG A 33 6.03 11.27 6.09
N GLN A 34 4.87 10.89 6.62
CA GLN A 34 4.77 9.78 7.58
C GLN A 34 5.19 8.44 6.97
N VAL A 35 4.87 8.20 5.70
CA VAL A 35 5.31 7.01 4.97
C VAL A 35 6.84 6.99 4.87
N VAL A 36 7.46 8.08 4.41
CA VAL A 36 8.92 8.17 4.26
C VAL A 36 9.65 8.13 5.60
N ASP A 37 9.13 8.77 6.64
CA ASP A 37 9.67 8.65 8.01
C ASP A 37 9.70 7.18 8.47
N GLY A 38 8.65 6.42 8.12
CA GLY A 38 8.57 4.99 8.36
C GLY A 38 9.57 4.19 7.52
N ALA A 39 9.67 4.52 6.24
CA ALA A 39 10.59 3.89 5.30
C ALA A 39 12.05 4.02 5.75
N GLU A 40 12.50 5.21 6.14
CA GLU A 40 13.87 5.43 6.65
C GLU A 40 14.15 4.67 7.95
N ARG A 41 13.17 4.58 8.86
CA ARG A 41 13.34 3.80 10.09
C ARG A 41 13.54 2.33 9.78
N MET A 42 12.71 1.78 8.89
CA MET A 42 12.80 0.37 8.47
C MET A 42 14.07 0.11 7.65
N ALA A 43 14.45 1.01 6.74
CA ALA A 43 15.68 0.91 5.96
C ALA A 43 16.91 0.80 6.86
N ARG A 44 17.01 1.65 7.90
CA ARG A 44 18.07 1.55 8.93
C ARG A 44 18.08 0.22 9.65
N GLN A 45 16.91 -0.33 9.99
CA GLN A 45 16.81 -1.64 10.65
C GLN A 45 17.26 -2.79 9.73
N LEU A 46 17.04 -2.65 8.41
CA LEU A 46 17.41 -3.64 7.40
C LEU A 46 18.81 -3.44 6.80
N GLY A 47 19.55 -2.41 7.24
CA GLY A 47 20.86 -2.06 6.67
C GLY A 47 20.81 -1.57 5.21
N ILE A 48 19.69 -0.96 4.79
CA ILE A 48 19.53 -0.34 3.47
C ILE A 48 20.03 1.11 3.57
N ASP A 49 20.94 1.50 2.68
CA ASP A 49 21.39 2.89 2.53
C ASP A 49 20.28 3.73 1.89
N ALA A 50 19.59 4.53 2.67
CA ALA A 50 18.41 5.27 2.24
C ALA A 50 18.65 6.79 2.29
N HIS A 51 18.33 7.47 1.18
CA HIS A 51 18.52 8.90 0.97
C HIS A 51 17.16 9.56 0.76
N ARG A 52 16.79 10.51 1.62
CA ARG A 52 15.54 11.26 1.47
C ARG A 52 15.69 12.41 0.50
N LEU A 53 14.71 12.53 -0.40
CA LEU A 53 14.52 13.67 -1.26
C LEU A 53 13.18 14.34 -0.94
N GLY A 54 13.20 15.66 -0.79
CA GLY A 54 11.99 16.47 -0.70
C GLY A 54 11.32 16.63 -2.06
N PRO A 55 10.07 17.14 -2.11
CA PRO A 55 9.30 17.26 -3.35
C PRO A 55 9.91 18.22 -4.37
N GLU A 56 10.74 19.16 -3.92
CA GLU A 56 11.40 20.18 -4.75
C GLU A 56 12.84 19.78 -5.15
N ASN A 57 13.33 18.64 -4.67
CA ASN A 57 14.67 18.15 -5.01
C ASN A 57 14.65 17.49 -6.39
N ASP A 58 15.76 17.63 -7.12
CA ASP A 58 15.95 16.88 -8.35
C ASP A 58 16.05 15.38 -8.03
N LEU A 59 15.43 14.55 -8.89
CA LEU A 59 15.44 13.09 -8.74
C LEU A 59 16.73 12.48 -9.26
N GLN A 60 17.53 13.24 -10.01
CA GLN A 60 18.77 12.76 -10.58
C GLN A 60 19.82 12.59 -9.47
N PRO A 61 20.26 11.35 -9.15
CA PRO A 61 21.45 11.17 -8.32
C PRO A 61 22.64 11.82 -9.04
N ASP A 62 23.62 12.32 -8.30
CA ASP A 62 24.81 13.05 -8.79
C ASP A 62 25.76 12.24 -9.71
N GLY A 63 25.27 11.14 -10.31
CA GLY A 63 26.01 10.26 -11.19
C GLY A 63 26.97 9.32 -10.45
N SER A 64 27.08 9.43 -9.12
CA SER A 64 27.96 8.56 -8.32
C SER A 64 27.42 7.13 -8.16
N TRP A 65 26.15 6.90 -8.48
CA TRP A 65 25.46 5.63 -8.28
C TRP A 65 25.14 4.95 -9.62
N PRO A 66 25.89 3.90 -10.02
CA PRO A 66 25.63 3.18 -11.27
C PRO A 66 24.32 2.39 -11.26
N ALA A 67 23.77 2.13 -10.07
CA ALA A 67 22.44 1.56 -9.85
C ALA A 67 21.85 2.17 -8.57
N TRP A 68 20.55 2.41 -8.56
CA TRP A 68 19.81 2.97 -7.43
C TRP A 68 18.34 2.55 -7.52
N ASP A 69 17.67 2.53 -6.37
CA ASP A 69 16.25 2.17 -6.25
C ASP A 69 15.45 3.39 -5.82
N LEU A 70 14.15 3.43 -6.17
CA LEU A 70 13.27 4.56 -5.88
C LEU A 70 12.01 4.09 -5.14
N PHE A 71 11.66 4.79 -4.07
CA PHE A 71 10.37 4.67 -3.39
C PHE A 71 9.71 6.05 -3.28
N VAL A 72 8.50 6.20 -3.81
CA VAL A 72 7.76 7.47 -3.85
C VAL A 72 6.47 7.36 -3.03
N ALA A 73 6.21 8.38 -2.20
CA ALA A 73 4.98 8.52 -1.45
C ALA A 73 4.49 9.98 -1.39
N GLY A 74 3.60 10.36 -2.29
CA GLY A 74 2.95 11.67 -2.39
C GLY A 74 1.45 11.56 -2.63
N SER A 75 0.86 12.59 -3.23
CA SER A 75 -0.45 12.47 -3.88
C SER A 75 -0.35 11.55 -5.10
N PHE A 76 -1.50 11.15 -5.64
CA PHE A 76 -1.54 10.33 -6.85
C PHE A 76 -0.78 10.99 -8.02
N GLU A 77 -1.04 12.28 -8.23
CA GLU A 77 -0.41 13.07 -9.29
C GLU A 77 1.08 13.31 -9.05
N GLU A 78 1.48 13.55 -7.80
CA GLU A 78 2.90 13.70 -7.42
C GLU A 78 3.68 12.41 -7.68
N ASP A 79 3.12 11.25 -7.34
CA ASP A 79 3.72 9.95 -7.58
C ASP A 79 3.85 9.65 -9.08
N VAL A 80 2.79 9.85 -9.86
CA VAL A 80 2.81 9.69 -11.32
C VAL A 80 3.93 10.55 -11.93
N GLN A 81 3.98 11.84 -11.57
CA GLN A 81 5.02 12.76 -12.06
C GLN A 81 6.43 12.33 -11.64
N ALA A 82 6.61 11.83 -10.43
CA ALA A 82 7.92 11.36 -9.97
C ALA A 82 8.37 10.10 -10.72
N VAL A 83 7.47 9.13 -10.93
CA VAL A 83 7.77 7.90 -11.67
C VAL A 83 8.09 8.20 -13.14
N THR A 84 7.26 9.00 -13.82
CA THR A 84 7.49 9.41 -15.21
C THR A 84 8.84 10.12 -15.37
N ARG A 85 9.18 11.05 -14.46
CA ARG A 85 10.49 11.72 -14.49
C ARG A 85 11.63 10.75 -14.26
N ALA A 86 11.51 9.83 -13.31
CA ALA A 86 12.55 8.87 -12.98
C ALA A 86 12.84 7.90 -14.15
N GLN A 87 11.81 7.46 -14.86
CA GLN A 87 11.96 6.60 -16.04
C GLN A 87 12.59 7.31 -17.24
N ALA A 88 12.38 8.63 -17.35
CA ALA A 88 12.97 9.45 -18.42
C ALA A 88 14.44 9.85 -18.17
N LEU A 89 15.02 9.51 -17.01
CA LEU A 89 16.41 9.82 -16.71
C LEU A 89 17.35 9.03 -17.63
N PRO A 90 18.55 9.57 -17.96
CA PRO A 90 19.55 8.82 -18.71
C PRO A 90 20.00 7.53 -18.01
N HIS A 91 19.91 7.50 -16.68
CA HIS A 91 20.22 6.36 -15.82
C HIS A 91 19.01 6.12 -14.89
N PRO A 92 17.94 5.47 -15.37
CA PRO A 92 16.71 5.28 -14.58
C PRO A 92 16.96 4.35 -13.38
N PRO A 93 16.10 4.42 -12.33
CA PRO A 93 16.19 3.51 -11.20
C PRO A 93 16.09 2.06 -11.67
N ARG A 94 16.84 1.17 -11.00
CA ARG A 94 16.78 -0.27 -11.23
C ARG A 94 15.41 -0.83 -10.82
N THR A 95 14.85 -0.33 -9.74
CA THR A 95 13.47 -0.62 -9.34
C THR A 95 12.77 0.63 -8.82
N VAL A 96 11.47 0.71 -9.08
CA VAL A 96 10.61 1.81 -8.69
C VAL A 96 9.44 1.24 -7.92
N CYS A 97 9.15 1.83 -6.77
CA CYS A 97 7.92 1.61 -6.04
C CYS A 97 7.23 2.95 -5.77
N ALA A 98 5.92 3.02 -6.01
CA ALA A 98 5.11 4.19 -5.70
C ALA A 98 3.84 3.79 -4.94
N VAL A 99 3.35 4.67 -4.06
CA VAL A 99 2.08 4.44 -3.37
C VAL A 99 0.93 4.50 -4.36
N ALA A 100 0.94 5.45 -5.28
CA ALA A 100 -0.07 5.57 -6.34
C ALA A 100 -0.11 4.34 -7.26
N ALA A 101 1.01 3.64 -7.44
CA ALA A 101 1.06 2.40 -8.23
C ALA A 101 0.30 1.23 -7.60
N GLY A 102 -0.29 1.40 -6.41
CA GLY A 102 -1.14 0.42 -5.75
C GLY A 102 -2.62 0.41 -6.18
N VAL A 103 -3.02 1.19 -7.20
CA VAL A 103 -4.37 1.20 -7.78
C VAL A 103 -4.32 1.08 -9.30
N GLN A 104 -5.38 0.57 -9.94
CA GLN A 104 -5.39 0.35 -11.40
C GLN A 104 -5.20 1.64 -12.20
N GLU A 105 -5.76 2.76 -11.74
CA GLU A 105 -5.70 4.05 -12.46
C GLU A 105 -4.26 4.49 -12.76
N PHE A 106 -3.27 4.06 -11.96
CA PHE A 106 -1.86 4.40 -12.20
C PHE A 106 -1.36 3.94 -13.57
N GLY A 107 -1.74 2.74 -14.01
CA GLY A 107 -1.29 2.18 -15.28
C GLY A 107 -1.74 3.00 -16.50
N ASP A 108 -2.82 3.77 -16.37
CA ASP A 108 -3.34 4.64 -17.42
C ASP A 108 -2.65 6.02 -17.45
N LYS A 109 -1.81 6.33 -16.46
CA LYS A 109 -1.21 7.67 -16.27
C LYS A 109 0.29 7.71 -16.50
N VAL A 110 0.95 6.57 -16.59
CA VAL A 110 2.38 6.46 -16.91
C VAL A 110 2.58 5.80 -18.26
N ASP A 111 3.65 6.15 -18.97
CA ASP A 111 3.93 5.59 -20.30
C ASP A 111 4.31 4.11 -20.24
N ASP A 112 5.05 3.71 -19.21
CA ASP A 112 5.43 2.32 -18.95
C ASP A 112 5.23 2.01 -17.47
N SER A 113 4.25 1.15 -17.18
CA SER A 113 4.02 0.65 -15.82
C SER A 113 4.75 -0.67 -15.57
N ASP A 114 5.25 -1.37 -16.59
CA ASP A 114 5.79 -2.72 -16.41
C ASP A 114 6.97 -2.71 -15.43
N GLY A 115 6.95 -3.65 -14.48
CA GLY A 115 7.97 -3.74 -13.45
C GLY A 115 7.85 -2.75 -12.29
N VAL A 116 7.00 -1.71 -12.37
CA VAL A 116 6.77 -0.77 -11.26
C VAL A 116 6.05 -1.49 -10.13
N PHE A 117 6.54 -1.31 -8.90
CA PHE A 117 5.91 -1.84 -7.70
C PHE A 117 4.89 -0.86 -7.12
N GLY A 118 3.75 -1.37 -6.70
CA GLY A 118 2.71 -0.64 -5.99
C GLY A 118 2.58 -1.11 -4.54
N VAL A 119 2.27 -0.20 -3.63
CA VAL A 119 1.84 -0.58 -2.27
C VAL A 119 0.35 -0.28 -2.12
N GLY A 120 -0.44 -1.32 -1.91
CA GLY A 120 -1.88 -1.24 -1.67
C GLY A 120 -2.25 -1.79 -0.30
N GLN A 121 -3.53 -1.68 0.05
CA GLN A 121 -4.07 -2.32 1.25
C GLN A 121 -4.62 -3.73 0.95
N TRP A 122 -4.90 -4.03 -0.31
CA TRP A 122 -5.40 -5.32 -0.78
C TRP A 122 -5.17 -5.43 -2.28
N PHE A 123 -4.93 -6.64 -2.76
CA PHE A 123 -4.98 -7.03 -4.17
C PHE A 123 -5.69 -8.40 -4.29
N PRO A 124 -6.26 -8.74 -5.46
CA PRO A 124 -6.87 -10.05 -5.66
C PRO A 124 -5.93 -11.19 -5.25
N GLY A 125 -6.44 -12.12 -4.42
CA GLY A 125 -5.69 -13.27 -3.93
C GLY A 125 -4.66 -12.99 -2.84
N SER A 126 -4.56 -11.75 -2.34
CA SER A 126 -3.61 -11.40 -1.27
C SER A 126 -4.16 -11.58 0.14
N GLY A 127 -5.48 -11.63 0.29
CA GLY A 127 -6.15 -11.69 1.58
C GLY A 127 -6.27 -13.11 2.14
N PRO A 128 -6.39 -13.26 3.48
CA PRO A 128 -6.73 -14.52 4.11
C PRO A 128 -8.20 -14.89 3.86
N THR A 129 -8.59 -16.11 4.23
CA THR A 129 -10.01 -16.49 4.26
C THR A 129 -10.77 -15.63 5.26
N ALA A 130 -11.79 -14.91 4.80
CA ALA A 130 -12.61 -14.05 5.64
C ALA A 130 -13.35 -14.87 6.71
N GLN A 131 -13.23 -14.46 7.97
CA GLN A 131 -14.01 -14.98 9.10
C GLN A 131 -15.30 -14.16 9.28
N VAL A 132 -15.23 -12.86 8.96
CA VAL A 132 -16.34 -11.92 8.99
C VAL A 132 -16.52 -11.29 7.62
N GLY A 133 -17.70 -11.48 7.03
CA GLY A 133 -18.06 -10.94 5.72
C GLY A 133 -18.05 -11.97 4.60
N PRO A 134 -18.25 -11.51 3.36
CA PRO A 134 -18.21 -12.38 2.20
C PRO A 134 -16.77 -12.86 1.94
N SER A 135 -16.66 -14.00 1.27
CA SER A 135 -15.39 -14.39 0.65
C SER A 135 -14.99 -13.41 -0.46
N GLU A 136 -13.71 -13.41 -0.82
CA GLU A 136 -13.21 -12.58 -1.94
C GLU A 136 -13.96 -12.91 -3.24
N ALA A 137 -14.15 -14.20 -3.54
CA ALA A 137 -14.84 -14.62 -4.76
C ALA A 137 -16.28 -14.11 -4.83
N GLU A 138 -17.04 -14.21 -3.72
CA GLU A 138 -18.41 -13.68 -3.66
C GLU A 138 -18.44 -12.16 -3.85
N PHE A 139 -17.51 -11.44 -3.20
CA PHE A 139 -17.42 -9.99 -3.33
C PHE A 139 -17.10 -9.57 -4.76
N LEU A 140 -16.10 -10.19 -5.41
CA LEU A 140 -15.70 -9.86 -6.78
C LEU A 140 -16.83 -10.11 -7.78
N ILE A 141 -17.55 -11.23 -7.64
CA ILE A 141 -18.71 -11.54 -8.49
C ILE A 141 -19.82 -10.49 -8.29
N ALA A 142 -20.13 -10.14 -7.05
CA ALA A 142 -21.17 -9.15 -6.75
C ALA A 142 -20.78 -7.75 -7.24
N TYR A 143 -19.54 -7.34 -7.01
CA TYR A 143 -19.02 -6.03 -7.41
C TYR A 143 -19.01 -5.88 -8.94
N ALA A 144 -18.51 -6.90 -9.66
CA ALA A 144 -18.50 -6.89 -11.12
C ALA A 144 -19.91 -6.77 -11.71
N LYS A 145 -20.91 -7.47 -11.12
CA LYS A 145 -22.32 -7.37 -11.55
C LYS A 145 -22.92 -5.97 -11.35
N LEU A 146 -22.47 -5.23 -10.33
CA LEU A 146 -23.02 -3.92 -9.97
C LEU A 146 -22.28 -2.76 -10.66
N ALA A 147 -20.95 -2.82 -10.69
CA ALA A 147 -20.10 -1.71 -11.13
C ALA A 147 -19.50 -1.91 -12.53
N GLY A 148 -19.55 -3.14 -13.08
CA GLY A 148 -19.00 -3.45 -14.40
C GLY A 148 -17.48 -3.43 -14.50
N VAL A 149 -16.77 -3.28 -13.37
CA VAL A 149 -15.30 -3.21 -13.29
C VAL A 149 -14.78 -4.01 -12.10
N THR A 150 -13.49 -4.35 -12.12
CA THR A 150 -12.80 -4.93 -10.95
C THR A 150 -12.61 -3.85 -9.87
N PRO A 151 -12.82 -4.17 -8.58
CA PRO A 151 -12.59 -3.20 -7.51
C PRO A 151 -11.10 -3.01 -7.24
N ASP A 152 -10.69 -1.78 -6.94
CA ASP A 152 -9.46 -1.51 -6.20
C ASP A 152 -9.68 -1.61 -4.69
N TYR A 153 -8.59 -1.63 -3.93
CA TYR A 153 -8.63 -1.77 -2.48
C TYR A 153 -9.54 -0.76 -1.74
N PRO A 154 -9.80 0.48 -2.19
CA PRO A 154 -10.73 1.37 -1.50
C PRO A 154 -12.16 0.84 -1.46
N ALA A 155 -12.61 0.17 -2.53
CA ALA A 155 -13.94 -0.46 -2.58
C ALA A 155 -14.02 -1.66 -1.63
N VAL A 156 -12.95 -2.47 -1.60
CA VAL A 156 -12.78 -3.62 -0.69
C VAL A 156 -12.74 -3.16 0.78
N GLN A 157 -12.03 -2.07 1.07
CA GLN A 157 -11.97 -1.44 2.38
C GLN A 157 -13.35 -0.96 2.84
N ALA A 158 -14.12 -0.33 1.96
CA ALA A 158 -15.48 0.14 2.26
C ALA A 158 -16.42 -1.04 2.58
N ALA A 159 -16.35 -2.12 1.80
CA ALA A 159 -17.15 -3.33 2.01
C ALA A 159 -16.79 -4.05 3.34
N ALA A 160 -15.49 -4.17 3.64
CA ALA A 160 -15.03 -4.74 4.89
C ALA A 160 -15.46 -3.88 6.10
N THR A 161 -15.38 -2.55 5.97
CA THR A 161 -15.84 -1.61 7.00
C THR A 161 -17.34 -1.78 7.27
N ALA A 162 -18.17 -1.80 6.23
CA ALA A 162 -19.61 -1.99 6.38
C ALA A 162 -19.95 -3.34 7.04
N THR A 163 -19.22 -4.39 6.65
CA THR A 163 -19.35 -5.74 7.23
C THR A 163 -19.02 -5.72 8.72
N LEU A 164 -17.90 -5.13 9.11
CA LEU A 164 -17.46 -5.04 10.50
C LEU A 164 -18.47 -4.25 11.34
N VAL A 165 -18.96 -3.10 10.85
CA VAL A 165 -19.99 -2.30 11.54
C VAL A 165 -21.26 -3.12 11.74
N ALA A 166 -21.74 -3.81 10.71
CA ALA A 166 -22.93 -4.65 10.82
C ALA A 166 -22.73 -5.84 11.77
N HIS A 167 -21.53 -6.44 11.78
CA HIS A 167 -21.17 -7.50 12.72
C HIS A 167 -21.17 -6.99 14.17
N CYS A 168 -20.50 -5.87 14.44
CA CYS A 168 -20.48 -5.23 15.75
C CYS A 168 -21.89 -4.86 16.23
N ALA A 169 -22.72 -4.29 15.35
CA ALA A 169 -24.09 -3.92 15.70
C ALA A 169 -24.94 -5.12 16.13
N ARG A 170 -24.81 -6.25 15.42
CA ARG A 170 -25.49 -7.50 15.79
C ARG A 170 -24.96 -8.06 17.11
N HIS A 171 -23.64 -8.08 17.29
CA HIS A 171 -23.00 -8.58 18.51
C HIS A 171 -23.38 -7.75 19.74
N ALA A 172 -23.39 -6.42 19.61
CA ALA A 172 -23.69 -5.50 20.71
C ALA A 172 -25.20 -5.26 20.93
N GLY A 173 -26.07 -5.81 20.07
CA GLY A 173 -27.52 -5.59 20.13
C GLY A 173 -27.96 -4.16 19.85
N GLY A 174 -27.16 -3.36 19.16
CA GLY A 174 -27.47 -1.95 18.89
C GLY A 174 -26.38 -1.18 18.14
N VAL A 175 -26.71 0.04 17.72
CA VAL A 175 -25.85 0.90 16.89
C VAL A 175 -25.31 2.12 17.63
N GLY A 176 -25.46 2.17 18.95
CA GLY A 176 -24.92 3.25 19.78
C GLY A 176 -23.40 3.30 19.68
N ARG A 177 -22.82 4.50 19.57
CA ARG A 177 -21.37 4.69 19.38
C ARG A 177 -20.52 3.92 20.40
N GLY A 178 -20.89 3.96 21.68
CA GLY A 178 -20.19 3.23 22.75
C GLY A 178 -20.28 1.71 22.61
N LEU A 179 -21.45 1.20 22.21
CA LEU A 179 -21.66 -0.23 21.95
C LEU A 179 -20.82 -0.72 20.76
N LEU A 180 -20.85 0.03 19.66
CA LEU A 180 -20.05 -0.30 18.47
C LEU A 180 -18.56 -0.22 18.74
N TRP A 181 -18.10 0.77 19.52
CA TRP A 181 -16.70 0.89 19.91
C TRP A 181 -16.25 -0.29 20.77
N SER A 182 -17.01 -0.64 21.83
CA SER A 182 -16.67 -1.78 22.69
C SER A 182 -16.57 -3.07 21.89
N ALA A 183 -17.59 -3.36 21.07
CA ALA A 183 -17.58 -4.55 20.22
C ALA A 183 -16.40 -4.54 19.23
N ALA A 184 -16.15 -3.42 18.53
CA ALA A 184 -15.05 -3.34 17.58
C ALA A 184 -13.66 -3.48 18.22
N ALA A 185 -13.48 -2.97 19.44
CA ALA A 185 -12.22 -3.05 20.17
C ALA A 185 -11.93 -4.46 20.72
N GLU A 186 -12.96 -5.28 20.90
CA GLU A 186 -12.83 -6.70 21.31
C GLU A 186 -12.56 -7.63 20.11
N LEU A 187 -12.78 -7.18 18.87
CA LEU A 187 -12.59 -8.01 17.68
C LEU A 187 -11.11 -8.28 17.38
N ASP A 188 -10.84 -9.56 17.11
CA ASP A 188 -9.63 -10.05 16.45
C ASP A 188 -10.08 -11.02 15.35
N THR A 189 -10.20 -10.54 14.12
CA THR A 189 -10.83 -11.28 13.02
C THR A 189 -10.10 -11.08 11.70
N GLU A 190 -10.37 -11.95 10.72
CA GLU A 190 -10.05 -11.75 9.32
C GLU A 190 -11.27 -11.29 8.53
N THR A 191 -11.06 -10.36 7.61
CA THR A 191 -12.05 -9.93 6.61
C THR A 191 -11.49 -10.13 5.21
N LEU A 192 -12.28 -9.89 4.17
CA LEU A 192 -11.78 -9.91 2.79
C LEU A 192 -10.67 -8.86 2.53
N PHE A 193 -10.62 -7.79 3.34
CA PHE A 193 -9.58 -6.77 3.32
C PHE A 193 -8.35 -7.13 4.18
N GLY A 194 -8.35 -8.31 4.80
CA GLY A 194 -7.31 -8.76 5.73
C GLY A 194 -7.66 -8.57 7.21
N GLY A 195 -6.64 -8.70 8.05
CA GLY A 195 -6.79 -8.78 9.49
C GLY A 195 -7.27 -7.48 10.13
N PHE A 196 -8.22 -7.62 11.05
CA PHE A 196 -8.78 -6.53 11.82
C PHE A 196 -8.59 -6.78 13.31
N LYS A 197 -7.93 -5.82 13.96
CA LYS A 197 -7.80 -5.70 15.41
C LYS A 197 -7.48 -4.26 15.74
N ILE A 198 -8.12 -3.71 16.77
CA ILE A 198 -7.88 -2.35 17.25
C ILE A 198 -7.20 -2.45 18.62
N ASP A 199 -6.19 -1.63 18.84
CA ASP A 199 -5.70 -1.36 20.19
C ASP A 199 -6.72 -0.47 20.92
N PRO A 200 -7.40 -0.95 21.98
CA PRO A 200 -8.45 -0.19 22.67
C PRO A 200 -7.93 1.10 23.32
N ALA A 201 -6.65 1.18 23.68
CA ALA A 201 -6.08 2.35 24.34
C ALA A 201 -5.77 3.47 23.34
N THR A 202 -5.31 3.13 22.14
CA THR A 202 -4.84 4.10 21.14
C THR A 202 -5.80 4.27 19.95
N GLY A 203 -6.70 3.32 19.74
CA GLY A 203 -7.57 3.22 18.56
C GLY A 203 -6.86 2.80 17.27
N VAL A 204 -5.56 2.44 17.35
CA VAL A 204 -4.78 2.06 16.18
C VAL A 204 -5.16 0.66 15.72
N GLN A 205 -5.35 0.49 14.40
CA GLN A 205 -5.48 -0.83 13.81
C GLN A 205 -4.12 -1.54 13.76
N THR A 206 -4.04 -2.74 14.34
CA THR A 206 -2.76 -3.43 14.60
C THR A 206 -2.53 -4.67 13.74
N LYS A 207 -3.59 -5.28 13.19
CA LYS A 207 -3.49 -6.58 12.49
C LYS A 207 -3.40 -6.48 10.97
N HIS A 208 -3.91 -5.40 10.38
CA HIS A 208 -3.84 -5.20 8.93
C HIS A 208 -2.41 -4.87 8.47
N GLN A 209 -2.07 -5.33 7.27
CA GLN A 209 -0.77 -5.14 6.65
C GLN A 209 -0.96 -4.67 5.21
N THR A 210 -0.07 -3.79 4.75
CA THR A 210 0.00 -3.44 3.34
C THR A 210 0.48 -4.62 2.52
N VAL A 211 0.06 -4.65 1.26
CA VAL A 211 0.45 -5.65 0.29
C VAL A 211 1.32 -4.97 -0.77
N LEU A 212 2.38 -5.66 -1.19
CA LEU A 212 3.17 -5.24 -2.35
C LEU A 212 2.55 -5.86 -3.60
N ALA A 213 2.42 -5.08 -4.65
CA ALA A 213 2.07 -5.55 -5.97
C ALA A 213 3.12 -5.10 -6.98
N ARG A 214 3.14 -5.76 -8.13
CA ARG A 214 4.00 -5.43 -9.26
C ARG A 214 3.15 -5.35 -10.51
N TRP A 215 3.32 -4.28 -11.25
CA TRP A 215 2.76 -4.15 -12.59
C TRP A 215 3.45 -5.13 -13.53
N THR A 216 2.62 -5.76 -14.37
CA THR A 216 3.01 -6.71 -15.41
C THR A 216 2.31 -6.31 -16.71
N PRO A 217 2.66 -6.89 -17.87
CA PRO A 217 1.93 -6.64 -19.11
C PRO A 217 0.44 -7.00 -19.05
N THR A 218 0.03 -7.82 -18.08
CA THR A 218 -1.37 -8.22 -17.86
C THR A 218 -2.08 -7.45 -16.74
N GLY A 219 -1.41 -6.46 -16.13
CA GLY A 219 -1.94 -5.64 -15.05
C GLY A 219 -1.22 -5.83 -13.71
N LEU A 220 -1.78 -5.22 -12.67
CA LEU A 220 -1.22 -5.20 -11.32
C LEU A 220 -1.46 -6.52 -10.57
N ALA A 221 -0.38 -7.19 -10.16
CA ALA A 221 -0.43 -8.49 -9.49
C ALA A 221 0.23 -8.45 -8.11
N ALA A 222 -0.37 -9.12 -7.11
CA ALA A 222 0.20 -9.21 -5.77
C ALA A 222 1.55 -9.94 -5.78
N VAL A 223 2.51 -9.44 -5.00
CA VAL A 223 3.81 -10.06 -4.78
C VAL A 223 3.75 -10.87 -3.48
N PRO A 224 4.05 -12.18 -3.51
CA PRO A 224 4.11 -12.99 -2.30
C PRO A 224 5.15 -12.45 -1.30
N ASN A 225 4.77 -12.47 -0.02
CA ASN A 225 5.65 -12.06 1.10
C ASN A 225 6.83 -13.00 1.33
#